data_AF-A0A9D7B817-F1
#
_entry.id   AF-A0A9D7B817-F1
#
_cell.length_a   1.000
_cell.length_b   1.000
_cell.length_c   1.000
_cell.angle_alpha   90.00
_cell.angle_beta   90.00
_cell.angle_gamma   90.00
#
_symmetry.space_group_name_H-M   'P 1'
#
loop_
_entity.id
_entity.type
_entity.pdbx_description
1 polymer ?
#
loop_
_entity_poly.entity_id
_entity_poly.type
_entity_poly.pdbx_seq_one_letter_code
_entity_poly.pdbx_strand_id
1 'polypeptide(L)'
;MPRKRWNALAVPAFASGLGTIALGFSTNLWLLIGAIVITLILAGWSITRIRRREQAGKGFAMTALLIGVFAALLTIMSIVRYGTEL
;
A
#
# COMPACT_ATOMS: atom_id res chain seq x y z
N MET A 1 -15.24 -22.38 18.05
CA MET A 1 -15.27 -21.21 17.13
C MET A 1 -14.48 -21.56 15.88
N PRO A 2 -15.05 -21.49 14.67
CA PRO A 2 -14.30 -21.77 13.44
C PRO A 2 -13.14 -20.76 13.35
N ARG A 3 -11.90 -21.24 13.27
CA ARG A 3 -10.71 -20.38 13.17
C ARG A 3 -10.80 -19.60 11.86
N LYS A 4 -10.87 -18.25 11.94
CA LYS A 4 -10.81 -17.38 10.76
C LYS A 4 -9.54 -17.68 9.98
N ARG A 5 -9.71 -18.01 8.69
CA ARG A 5 -8.60 -18.31 7.78
C ARG A 5 -7.78 -17.02 7.58
N TRP A 6 -6.46 -17.09 7.72
CA TRP A 6 -5.59 -15.92 7.59
C TRP A 6 -5.48 -15.47 6.13
N ASN A 7 -5.52 -14.16 5.87
CA ASN A 7 -5.36 -13.64 4.51
C ASN A 7 -3.88 -13.54 4.15
N ALA A 8 -3.39 -14.50 3.36
CA ALA A 8 -2.01 -14.51 2.87
C ALA A 8 -1.64 -13.28 2.03
N LEU A 9 -2.61 -12.53 1.48
CA LEU A 9 -2.35 -11.27 0.73
C LEU A 9 -2.10 -10.06 1.64
N ALA A 10 -2.41 -10.15 2.94
CA ALA A 10 -2.18 -9.05 3.86
C ALA A 10 -0.69 -8.80 4.11
N VAL A 11 0.12 -9.86 4.10
CA VAL A 11 1.58 -9.80 4.24
C VAL A 11 2.26 -9.12 3.05
N PRO A 12 2.03 -9.52 1.78
CA PRO A 12 2.64 -8.85 0.64
C PRO A 12 2.15 -7.41 0.48
N ALA A 13 0.88 -7.10 0.82
CA ALA A 13 0.41 -5.71 0.85
C ALA A 13 1.16 -4.88 1.91
N PHE A 14 1.42 -5.46 3.08
CA PHE A 14 2.18 -4.77 4.12
C PHE A 14 3.65 -4.59 3.73
N ALA A 15 4.28 -5.63 3.17
CA ALA A 15 5.64 -5.57 2.66
C ALA A 15 5.79 -4.54 1.54
N SER A 16 4.82 -4.45 0.62
CA SER A 16 4.83 -3.43 -0.42
C SER A 16 4.71 -2.03 0.17
N GLY A 17 3.87 -1.84 1.19
CA GLY A 17 3.77 -0.57 1.91
C GLY A 17 5.09 -0.13 2.54
N LEU A 18 5.82 -1.05 3.20
CA LEU A 18 7.17 -0.77 3.71
C LEU A 18 8.15 -0.42 2.58
N GLY A 19 8.06 -1.13 1.44
CA GLY A 19 8.84 -0.82 0.25
C GLY A 19 8.53 0.58 -0.30
N THR A 20 7.26 0.99 -0.31
CA THR A 20 6.86 2.35 -0.69
C THR A 20 7.49 3.41 0.22
N ILE A 21 7.54 3.17 1.53
CA ILE A 21 8.21 4.09 2.47
C ILE A 21 9.71 4.18 2.16
N ALA A 22 10.38 3.04 1.97
CA ALA A 22 11.81 3.02 1.65
C ALA A 22 12.11 3.76 0.35
N LEU A 23 11.27 3.58 -0.67
CA LEU A 23 11.39 4.28 -1.96
C LEU A 23 11.07 5.77 -1.87
N GLY A 24 10.32 6.22 -0.86
CA GLY A 24 10.12 7.63 -0.59
C GLY A 24 11.42 8.38 -0.24
N PHE A 25 12.47 7.65 0.18
CA PHE A 25 13.81 8.20 0.39
C PHE A 25 14.73 8.06 -0.86
N SER A 26 14.23 7.48 -1.94
CA SER A 26 14.95 7.34 -3.21
C SER A 26 14.72 8.57 -4.11
N THR A 27 15.61 8.77 -5.07
CA THR A 27 15.50 9.81 -6.11
C THR A 27 14.68 9.37 -7.33
N ASN A 28 14.28 8.10 -7.43
CA ASN A 28 13.56 7.61 -8.61
C ASN A 28 12.03 7.76 -8.45
N LEU A 29 11.50 8.87 -8.97
CA LEU A 29 10.07 9.22 -8.91
C LEU A 29 9.16 8.16 -9.57
N TRP A 30 9.55 7.63 -10.74
CA TRP A 30 8.75 6.63 -11.46
C TRP A 30 8.63 5.32 -10.67
N LEU A 31 9.72 4.93 -10.01
CA LEU A 31 9.77 3.73 -9.19
C LEU A 31 8.91 3.90 -7.92
N LEU A 32 8.92 5.08 -7.31
CA LEU A 32 8.03 5.43 -6.20
C LEU A 32 6.55 5.35 -6.62
N ILE A 33 6.18 5.95 -7.76
CA ILE A 33 4.80 5.90 -8.28
C ILE A 33 4.38 4.45 -8.51
N GLY A 34 5.23 3.63 -9.16
CA GLY A 34 4.95 2.22 -9.38
C GLY A 34 4.71 1.46 -8.07
N ALA A 35 5.53 1.71 -7.05
CA ALA A 35 5.38 1.09 -5.74
C ALA A 35 4.09 1.52 -5.03
N ILE A 36 3.70 2.79 -5.12
CA ILE A 36 2.44 3.30 -4.57
C ILE A 36 1.25 2.59 -5.22
N VAL A 37 1.23 2.48 -6.55
CA VAL A 37 0.16 1.81 -7.29
C VAL A 37 0.05 0.33 -6.89
N ILE A 38 1.18 -0.38 -6.82
CA ILE A 38 1.21 -1.79 -6.39
C ILE A 38 0.68 -1.94 -4.96
N THR A 39 1.10 -1.08 -4.04
CA THR A 39 0.64 -1.10 -2.64
C THR A 39 -0.86 -0.87 -2.54
N LEU A 40 -1.42 0.09 -3.29
CA LEU A 40 -2.87 0.35 -3.30
C LEU A 40 -3.66 -0.84 -3.87
N ILE A 41 -3.18 -1.44 -4.97
CA ILE A 41 -3.82 -2.62 -5.58
C ILE A 41 -3.81 -3.79 -4.61
N LEU A 42 -2.66 -4.11 -4.01
CA LEU A 42 -2.54 -5.24 -3.07
C LEU A 42 -3.36 -5.00 -1.80
N ALA A 43 -3.35 -3.79 -1.25
CA ALA A 43 -4.15 -3.44 -0.09
C ALA A 43 -5.66 -3.52 -0.41
N GLY A 44 -6.10 -2.94 -1.52
CA GLY A 44 -7.50 -2.98 -1.96
C GLY A 44 -8.00 -4.41 -2.25
N TRP A 45 -7.16 -5.23 -2.88
CA TRP A 45 -7.48 -6.63 -3.15
C TRP A 45 -7.55 -7.45 -1.85
N SER A 46 -6.61 -7.22 -0.93
CA SER A 46 -6.59 -7.83 0.39
C SER A 46 -7.86 -7.50 1.18
N ILE A 47 -8.28 -6.23 1.21
CA ILE A 47 -9.51 -5.79 1.89
C ILE A 47 -10.75 -6.42 1.26
N THR A 48 -10.83 -6.46 -0.07
CA THR A 48 -11.93 -7.12 -0.79
C THR A 48 -12.05 -8.58 -0.42
N ARG A 49 -10.92 -9.29 -0.33
CA ARG A 49 -10.88 -10.70 0.06
C ARG A 49 -11.30 -10.91 1.52
N ILE A 50 -10.92 -10.01 2.41
CA ILE A 50 -11.34 -10.04 3.81
C ILE A 50 -12.85 -9.82 3.96
N ARG A 51 -13.44 -8.87 3.21
CA ARG A 51 -14.90 -8.67 3.20
C ARG A 51 -15.63 -9.90 2.68
N ARG A 52 -15.14 -10.53 1.61
CA ARG A 52 -15.81 -11.69 0.97
C ARG A 52 -15.65 -13.02 1.72
N ARG A 53 -14.56 -13.23 2.46
CA ARG A 53 -14.23 -14.52 3.07
C ARG A 53 -14.03 -14.47 4.60
N GLU A 54 -14.38 -13.36 5.23
CA GLU A 54 -14.23 -13.11 6.68
C GLU A 54 -12.85 -13.48 7.25
N GLN A 55 -11.79 -13.20 6.49
CA GLN A 55 -10.43 -13.62 6.85
C GLN A 55 -9.81 -12.74 7.95
N ALA A 56 -8.89 -13.32 8.71
CA ALA A 56 -8.05 -12.57 9.66
C ALA A 56 -6.91 -11.83 8.92
N GLY A 57 -6.46 -10.69 9.46
CA GLY A 57 -5.42 -9.85 8.82
C GLY A 57 -5.86 -8.45 8.40
N LYS A 58 -7.00 -7.95 8.93
CA LYS A 58 -7.51 -6.59 8.65
C LYS A 58 -6.49 -5.49 8.95
N GLY A 59 -5.76 -5.61 10.06
CA GLY A 59 -4.77 -4.61 10.48
C GLY A 59 -3.70 -4.37 9.41
N PHE A 60 -3.02 -5.41 8.97
CA PHE A 60 -1.97 -5.32 7.95
C PHE A 60 -2.46 -4.69 6.63
N ALA A 61 -3.64 -5.11 6.17
CA ALA A 61 -4.23 -4.56 4.95
C ALA A 61 -4.63 -3.08 5.12
N MET A 62 -5.13 -2.70 6.29
CA MET A 62 -5.49 -1.32 6.60
C MET A 62 -4.24 -0.42 6.71
N THR A 63 -3.19 -0.90 7.37
CA THR A 63 -1.92 -0.17 7.47
C THR A 63 -1.28 0.02 6.10
N ALA A 64 -1.24 -1.03 5.28
CA ALA A 64 -0.76 -0.94 3.90
C ALA A 64 -1.55 0.09 3.07
N LEU A 65 -2.88 0.10 3.22
CA LEU A 65 -3.73 1.07 2.54
C LEU A 65 -3.43 2.50 3.00
N LEU A 66 -3.35 2.73 4.31
CA LEU A 66 -3.03 4.05 4.87
C LEU A 66 -1.68 4.55 4.37
N ILE A 67 -0.65 3.69 4.40
CA ILE A 67 0.68 4.02 3.87
C ILE A 67 0.58 4.39 2.38
N GLY A 68 -0.09 3.57 1.56
CA GLY A 68 -0.24 3.83 0.14
C GLY A 68 -0.97 5.14 -0.15
N VAL A 69 -2.04 5.45 0.59
CA VAL A 69 -2.81 6.70 0.44
C VAL A 69 -1.99 7.91 0.86
N PHE A 70 -1.32 7.86 2.01
CA PHE A 70 -0.47 8.97 2.45
C PHE A 70 0.70 9.21 1.50
N ALA A 71 1.36 8.13 1.05
CA ALA A 71 2.43 8.23 0.06
C ALA A 71 1.91 8.86 -1.24
N ALA A 72 0.76 8.41 -1.76
CA ALA A 72 0.16 8.99 -2.96
C ALA A 72 -0.13 10.49 -2.81
N LEU A 73 -0.75 10.90 -1.69
CA LEU A 73 -1.07 12.30 -1.44
C LEU A 73 0.18 13.17 -1.33
N LEU A 74 1.20 12.71 -0.59
CA LEU A 74 2.46 13.43 -0.45
C LEU A 74 3.20 13.54 -1.79
N THR A 75 3.24 12.46 -2.57
CA THR A 75 3.83 12.46 -3.92
C THR A 75 3.09 13.43 -4.84
N ILE A 76 1.76 13.43 -4.86
CA ILE A 76 0.97 14.38 -5.65
C ILE A 76 1.24 15.82 -5.22
N MET A 77 1.23 16.11 -3.91
CA MET A 77 1.55 17.44 -3.39
C MET A 77 2.95 17.90 -3.80
N SER A 78 3.93 16.99 -3.74
CA SER A 78 5.31 17.26 -4.16
C SER A 78 5.37 17.60 -5.65
N ILE A 79 4.72 16.79 -6.51
CA ILE A 79 4.69 17.02 -7.96
C ILE A 79 4.00 18.35 -8.29
N VAL A 80 2.88 18.66 -7.62
CA VAL A 80 2.15 19.93 -7.85
C VAL A 80 3.00 21.14 -7.44
N ARG A 81 3.81 21.02 -6.38
CA ARG A 81 4.61 22.13 -5.84
C ARG A 81 5.96 22.31 -6.55
N TYR A 82 6.64 21.21 -6.87
CA TYR A 82 8.03 21.19 -7.33
C TYR A 82 8.19 20.72 -8.78
N GLY A 83 7.10 20.29 -9.44
CA GLY A 83 7.17 19.69 -10.76
C GLY A 83 7.66 18.24 -10.74
N THR A 84 7.86 17.66 -11.92
CA THR A 84 8.37 16.28 -12.09
C THR A 84 9.89 16.22 -12.24
N GLU A 85 10.60 17.34 -12.03
CA GLU A 85 12.06 17.48 -12.23
C GLU A 85 12.89 17.05 -11.00
N LEU A 86 12.28 16.31 -10.07
CA LEU A 86 12.95 15.68 -8.92
C LEU A 86 13.74 14.43 -9.34
#